data_AF-A0A0F9LD50-F1
#
_entry.id   AF-A0A0F9LD50-F1
#
_cell.length_a   1.000
_cell.length_b   1.000
_cell.length_c   1.000
_cell.angle_alpha   90.00
_cell.angle_beta   90.00
_cell.angle_gamma   90.00
#
_symmetry.space_group_name_H-M   'P 1'
#
loop_
_entity.id
_entity.type
_entity.pdbx_description
1 polymer ?
#
loop_
_entity_poly.entity_id
_entity_poly.type
_entity_poly.pdbx_seq_one_letter_code
_entity_poly.pdbx_strand_id
1 'polypeptide(L)' 'MNYDTILVEEKKAIGTITINRPKKLNALNRQTIQELHDAFEALETNKAIK' A
#
# COMPACT_ATOMS: atom_id res chain seq x y z
N MET A 1 1.61 -3.77 -8.94
CA MET A 1 2.91 -3.25 -8.45
C MET A 1 3.43 -4.21 -7.39
N ASN A 2 4.71 -4.52 -7.41
CA ASN A 2 5.32 -5.41 -6.40
C ASN A 2 6.01 -4.51 -5.37
N TYR A 3 5.53 -4.54 -4.13
CA TYR A 3 6.07 -3.73 -3.04
C TYR A 3 6.83 -4.63 -2.06
N ASP A 4 7.92 -4.13 -1.49
CA ASP A 4 8.75 -4.93 -0.58
C ASP A 4 8.25 -4.87 0.87
N THR A 5 7.60 -3.76 1.26
CA THR A 5 7.23 -3.52 2.66
C THR A 5 5.73 -3.39 2.90
N ILE A 6 4.94 -3.28 1.83
CA ILE A 6 3.48 -3.21 1.90
C ILE A 6 2.83 -4.25 0.99
N LEU A 7 1.58 -4.58 1.27
CA LEU A 7 0.71 -5.40 0.44
C LEU A 7 -0.49 -4.54 0.06
N VAL A 8 -0.83 -4.50 -1.22
CA VAL A 8 -1.99 -3.78 -1.73
C VAL A 8 -2.97 -4.79 -2.28
N GLU A 9 -4.16 -4.84 -1.69
CA GLU A 9 -5.27 -5.68 -2.14
C GLU A 9 -6.43 -4.80 -2.58
N GLU A 10 -6.96 -5.08 -3.77
CA GLU A 10 -8.13 -4.36 -4.30
C GLU A 10 -9.34 -5.30 -4.21
N LYS A 11 -10.31 -4.99 -3.35
CA LYS A 11 -11.56 -5.75 -3.23
C LYS A 11 -12.75 -4.86 -3.55
N LYS A 12 -13.35 -5.12 -4.73
CA LYS A 12 -14.50 -4.39 -5.27
C LYS A 12 -14.16 -2.90 -5.42
N ALA A 13 -14.64 -2.07 -4.49
CA ALA A 13 -14.43 -0.63 -4.46
C ALA A 13 -13.57 -0.17 -3.27
N ILE A 14 -12.95 -1.12 -2.56
CA ILE A 14 -12.11 -0.84 -1.39
C ILE A 14 -10.69 -1.29 -1.71
N GLY A 15 -9.74 -0.36 -1.65
CA GLY A 15 -8.32 -0.64 -1.64
C GLY A 15 -7.84 -0.83 -0.20
N THR A 16 -7.25 -1.99 0.09
CA THR A 16 -6.65 -2.31 1.40
C THR A 16 -5.14 -2.28 1.25
N ILE A 17 -4.48 -1.39 2.00
CA ILE A 17 -3.03 -1.38 2.11
C ILE A 17 -2.62 -1.95 3.47
N THR A 18 -1.82 -3.00 3.46
CA THR A 18 -1.32 -3.67 4.66
C THR A 18 0.19 -3.50 4.74
N ILE A 19 0.71 -2.92 5.82
CA ILE A 19 2.15 -2.84 6.05
C ILE A 19 2.63 -4.20 6.53
N ASN A 20 3.41 -4.91 5.71
CA ASN A 20 3.90 -6.25 5.99
C ASN A 20 5.38 -6.24 6.39
N ARG A 21 5.67 -5.59 7.53
CA ARG A 21 7.05 -5.44 8.04
C ARG A 21 7.21 -5.98 9.46
N PRO A 22 6.88 -7.26 9.71
CA PRO A 22 6.80 -7.83 11.07
C PRO A 22 8.15 -7.80 11.80
N LYS A 23 9.27 -7.98 11.08
CA LYS A 23 10.64 -7.93 11.65
C LYS A 23 11.03 -6.59 12.24
N LYS A 24 10.29 -5.52 11.91
CA LYS A 24 10.54 -4.15 12.38
C LYS A 24 9.35 -3.58 13.14
N LEU A 25 8.45 -4.43 13.64
CA LEU A 25 7.23 -4.04 14.34
C LEU A 25 6.38 -3.05 13.52
N ASN A 26 6.33 -3.25 12.20
CA ASN A 26 5.64 -2.35 11.27
C ASN A 26 6.11 -0.89 11.32
N ALA A 27 7.34 -0.64 11.82
CA ALA A 27 7.92 0.70 11.81
C ALA A 27 8.01 1.23 10.37
N LEU A 28 7.52 2.44 10.19
CA LEU A 28 7.58 3.17 8.93
C LEU A 28 9.02 3.64 8.69
N ASN A 29 9.62 3.22 7.57
CA ASN A 29 10.86 3.82 7.09
C ASN A 29 10.57 4.67 5.83
N ARG A 30 11.58 5.37 5.34
CA ARG A 30 11.45 6.22 4.15
C ARG A 30 10.95 5.45 2.92
N GLN A 31 11.34 4.17 2.79
CA GLN A 31 10.86 3.30 1.72
C GLN A 31 9.38 2.94 1.90
N THR A 32 8.92 2.59 3.11
CA THR A 32 7.50 2.30 3.39
C THR A 32 6.63 3.50 3.08
N ILE A 33 7.10 4.71 3.41
CA ILE A 33 6.38 5.95 3.13
C ILE A 33 6.29 6.21 1.62
N GLN A 34 7.38 5.97 0.88
CA GLN A 34 7.36 6.10 -0.58
C GLN A 34 6.41 5.08 -1.22
N GLU A 35 6.52 3.81 -0.83
CA GLU A 35 5.65 2.74 -1.33
C GLU A 35 4.18 3.02 -0.99
N LEU A 36 3.89 3.57 0.19
CA LEU A 36 2.55 4.01 0.56
C LEU A 36 2.04 5.13 -0.34
N HIS A 37 2.88 6.13 -0.65
CA HIS A 37 2.51 7.23 -1.54
C HIS A 37 2.16 6.72 -2.94
N ASP A 38 3.02 5.88 -3.52
CA ASP A 38 2.81 5.28 -4.83
C ASP A 38 1.55 4.40 -4.84
N ALA A 39 1.31 3.64 -3.75
CA ALA A 39 0.10 2.83 -3.60
C ALA A 39 -1.17 3.69 -3.50
N PHE A 40 -1.13 4.82 -2.79
CA PHE A 40 -2.26 5.74 -2.73
C PHE A 40 -2.56 6.35 -4.10
N GLU A 41 -1.55 6.81 -4.83
CA GLU A 41 -1.72 7.38 -6.17
C GLU A 41 -2.28 6.34 -7.16
N ALA A 42 -1.82 5.10 -7.07
CA ALA A 42 -2.34 3.99 -7.87
C ALA A 42 -3.82 3.69 -7.55
N LEU A 43 -4.19 3.68 -6.27
CA LEU A 43 -5.58 3.45 -5.84
C LEU A 43 -6.50 4.63 -6.18
N GLU A 44 -6.01 5.87 -6.10
CA GLU A 44 -6.74 7.09 -6.46
C GLU A 44 -7.02 7.15 -7.97
N THR A 45 -6.04 6.74 -8.79
CA THR A 45 -6.21 6.65 -10.24
C THR A 45 -7.17 5.53 -10.65
N ASN A 46 -7.37 4.54 -9.77
CA ASN A 46 -8.23 3.39 -10.03
C ASN A 46 -9.71 3.73 -9.81
N LYS A 47 -10.39 4.11 -10.90
CA LYS A 47 -11.84 4.44 -10.91
C LYS A 47 -12.78 3.34 -10.40
N ALA A 48 -12.30 2.11 -10.22
CA ALA A 48 -13.07 1.04 -9.60
C ALA A 48 -13.18 1.18 -8.08
N ILE A 49 -12.24 1.90 -7.46
CA ILE A 49 -12.15 2.16 -6.02
C ILE A 49 -12.80 3.52 -5.73
N LYS A 50 -13.62 3.60 -4.67
CA LYS A 50 -14.49 4.75 -4.35
C LYS A 50 -14.21 5.34 -2.98
#